data_AF-A0A4R8EJZ2-F1
#
_entry.id   AF-A0A4R8EJZ2-F1
#
_cell.length_a   1.000
_cell.length_b   1.000
_cell.length_c   1.000
_cell.angle_alpha   90.00
_cell.angle_beta   90.00
_cell.angle_gamma   90.00
#
_symmetry.space_group_name_H-M   'P 1'
#
loop_
_entity.id
_entity.type
_entity.pdbx_description
1 polymer ?
#
loop_
_entity_poly.entity_id
_entity_poly.type
_entity_poly.pdbx_seq_one_letter_code
_entity_poly.pdbx_strand_id
1 'polypeptide(L)'
;MKKLLILLIVFCTFGCKKYVVSFEQPTNMKLDNLKLEVLLDKQKVKDITLKASDAMPTYETASLSVSDDGKHLLQIKVKDTTFSYDINYPEEKYILVTAHLKQNGKIHIGILKQNYKYRLR
;
A
#
# COMPACT_ATOMS: atom_id res chain seq x y z
N MET A 1 21.76 29.72 18.90
CA MET A 1 21.34 29.48 17.50
C MET A 1 21.96 28.23 16.84
N LYS A 2 23.22 27.86 17.12
CA LYS A 2 23.82 26.59 16.59
C LYS A 2 23.07 25.31 16.97
N LYS A 3 22.51 25.23 18.19
CA LYS A 3 21.74 24.07 18.67
C LYS A 3 20.46 23.81 17.86
N LEU A 4 19.81 24.87 17.36
CA LEU A 4 18.59 24.77 16.55
C LEU A 4 18.90 24.24 15.14
N LEU A 5 20.05 24.63 14.58
CA LEU A 5 20.51 24.16 13.26
C LEU A 5 20.85 22.67 13.28
N ILE A 6 21.51 22.20 14.35
CA ILE A 6 21.81 20.77 14.53
C ILE A 6 20.50 19.97 14.68
N LEU A 7 19.53 20.48 15.43
CA LEU A 7 18.21 19.84 15.57
C LEU A 7 17.48 19.75 14.23
N LEU A 8 17.51 20.82 13.41
CA LEU A 8 16.92 20.84 12.07
C LEU A 8 17.58 19.83 11.13
N ILE A 9 18.92 19.71 11.17
CA ILE A 9 19.68 18.76 10.35
C ILE A 9 19.34 17.32 10.77
N VAL A 10 19.25 17.04 12.07
CA VAL A 10 18.84 15.72 12.58
C VAL A 10 17.42 15.37 12.11
N PHE A 11 16.46 16.31 12.19
CA PHE A 11 15.10 16.11 11.69
C PHE A 11 15.03 15.95 10.15
N CYS A 12 15.91 16.60 9.39
CA CYS A 12 15.98 16.43 7.94
C CYS A 12 16.65 15.12 7.50
N THR A 13 17.59 14.58 8.29
CA THR A 13 18.26 13.30 7.96
C THR A 13 17.39 12.07 8.24
N PHE A 14 16.44 12.16 9.16
CA PHE A 14 15.38 11.16 9.33
C PHE A 14 14.21 11.49 8.39
N GLY A 15 14.48 11.47 7.08
CA GLY A 15 13.42 11.55 6.08
C GLY A 15 12.37 10.48 6.39
N CYS A 16 11.10 10.89 6.45
CA CYS A 16 10.00 9.98 6.82
C CYS A 16 10.03 8.74 5.92
N LYS A 17 10.41 7.60 6.50
CA LYS A 17 10.52 6.31 5.83
C LYS A 17 9.14 5.95 5.32
N LYS A 18 9.06 5.48 4.08
CA LYS A 18 7.77 5.25 3.44
C LYS A 18 7.78 4.08 2.48
N TYR A 19 6.76 3.25 2.58
CA TYR A 19 6.37 2.33 1.53
C TYR A 19 5.65 3.08 0.42
N VAL A 20 5.85 2.62 -0.82
CA VAL A 20 5.09 3.07 -1.98
C VAL A 20 4.17 1.92 -2.39
N VAL A 21 2.88 2.07 -2.12
CA VAL A 21 1.87 1.04 -2.36
C VAL A 21 1.02 1.45 -3.54
N SER A 22 1.09 0.69 -4.63
CA SER A 22 0.25 0.86 -5.82
C SER A 22 -0.92 -0.12 -5.77
N PHE A 23 -2.13 0.39 -5.88
CA PHE A 23 -3.38 -0.37 -5.91
C PHE A 23 -3.86 -0.45 -7.36
N GLU A 24 -3.79 -1.65 -7.93
CA GLU A 24 -4.28 -1.90 -9.29
C GLU A 24 -5.79 -1.73 -9.34
N GLN A 25 -6.24 -0.91 -10.30
CA GLN A 25 -7.64 -0.69 -10.61
C GLN A 25 -8.13 -1.84 -11.50
N PRO A 26 -9.23 -2.50 -11.12
CA PRO A 26 -9.67 -3.72 -11.80
C PRO A 26 -10.26 -3.42 -13.18
N THR A 27 -10.11 -4.35 -14.12
CA THR A 27 -10.91 -4.34 -15.36
C THR A 27 -12.23 -5.09 -15.19
N ASN A 28 -12.38 -5.84 -14.11
CA ASN A 28 -13.63 -6.52 -13.78
C ASN A 28 -14.60 -5.54 -13.10
N MET A 29 -15.64 -5.15 -13.83
CA MET A 29 -16.69 -4.24 -13.36
C MET A 29 -17.41 -4.71 -12.08
N LYS A 30 -17.36 -6.00 -11.73
CA LYS A 30 -17.91 -6.51 -10.45
C LYS A 30 -17.13 -6.04 -9.22
N LEU A 31 -15.90 -5.56 -9.42
CA LEU A 31 -15.06 -4.99 -8.36
C LEU A 31 -15.15 -3.47 -8.31
N ASP A 32 -15.99 -2.85 -9.17
CA ASP A 32 -16.20 -1.40 -9.16
C ASP A 32 -16.78 -0.93 -7.82
N ASN A 33 -16.31 0.22 -7.35
CA ASN A 33 -16.64 0.82 -6.06
C ASN A 33 -16.33 -0.05 -4.83
N LEU A 34 -15.51 -1.09 -4.98
CA LEU A 34 -15.06 -1.89 -3.85
C LEU A 34 -14.16 -1.05 -2.94
N LYS A 35 -14.58 -0.89 -1.68
CA LYS A 35 -13.82 -0.18 -0.65
C LYS A 35 -12.81 -1.11 0.01
N LEU A 36 -11.56 -0.66 0.05
CA LEU A 36 -10.44 -1.29 0.74
C LEU A 36 -10.00 -0.37 1.89
N GLU A 37 -10.05 -0.88 3.11
CA GLU A 37 -9.43 -0.23 4.26
C GLU A 37 -7.98 -0.71 4.36
N VAL A 38 -7.02 0.21 4.30
CA VAL A 38 -5.59 -0.07 4.37
C VAL A 38 -5.11 0.24 5.78
N LEU A 39 -4.53 -0.76 6.43
CA LEU A 39 -3.93 -0.64 7.74
C LEU A 39 -2.44 -0.95 7.65
N LEU A 40 -1.64 -0.20 8.38
CA LEU A 40 -0.22 -0.48 8.61
C LEU A 40 -0.01 -0.58 10.11
N ASP A 41 0.59 -1.68 10.55
CA ASP A 41 0.80 -1.99 11.97
C ASP A 41 -0.49 -1.84 12.79
N LYS A 42 -1.59 -2.38 12.23
CA LYS A 42 -2.95 -2.36 12.79
C LYS A 42 -3.59 -0.98 12.90
N GLN A 43 -2.93 0.08 12.43
CA GLN A 43 -3.49 1.42 12.36
C GLN A 43 -4.04 1.68 10.96
N LYS A 44 -5.28 2.15 10.88
CA LYS A 44 -5.88 2.56 9.60
C LYS A 44 -5.15 3.79 9.07
N VAL A 45 -4.58 3.68 7.88
CA VAL A 45 -3.77 4.73 7.24
C VAL A 45 -4.41 5.30 5.99
N LYS A 46 -5.27 4.53 5.31
CA LYS A 46 -5.90 4.96 4.05
C LYS A 46 -7.16 4.17 3.76
N ASP A 47 -8.13 4.82 3.11
CA ASP A 47 -9.22 4.16 2.39
C ASP A 47 -9.00 4.32 0.89
N ILE A 48 -9.17 3.23 0.15
CA ILE A 48 -9.11 3.19 -1.32
C ILE A 48 -10.45 2.68 -1.83
N THR A 49 -11.01 3.35 -2.83
CA THR A 49 -12.20 2.86 -3.55
C THR A 49 -11.76 2.49 -4.95
N LEU A 50 -11.83 1.19 -5.29
CA LEU A 50 -11.48 0.72 -6.61
C LEU A 50 -12.44 1.30 -7.66
N LYS A 51 -11.89 1.72 -8.78
CA LYS A 51 -12.61 2.26 -9.93
C LYS A 51 -12.35 1.36 -11.12
N ALA A 52 -13.33 0.53 -11.47
CA ALA A 52 -13.17 -0.35 -12.59
C ALA A 52 -13.14 0.44 -13.91
N SER A 53 -12.40 -0.08 -14.89
CA SER A 53 -12.33 0.52 -16.22
C SER A 53 -12.37 -0.56 -17.29
N ASP A 54 -13.09 -0.29 -18.38
CA ASP A 54 -13.11 -1.16 -19.58
C ASP A 54 -11.79 -1.07 -20.38
N ALA A 55 -10.92 -0.13 -20.04
CA ALA A 55 -9.61 0.05 -20.64
C ALA A 55 -8.52 -0.76 -19.90
N MET A 56 -7.26 -0.36 -20.06
CA MET A 56 -6.15 -0.99 -19.34
C MET A 56 -6.24 -0.73 -17.82
N PRO A 57 -5.76 -1.68 -16.97
CA PRO A 57 -5.62 -1.46 -15.54
C PRO A 57 -4.82 -0.19 -15.26
N THR A 58 -5.35 0.66 -14.39
CA THR A 58 -4.64 1.85 -13.88
C THR A 58 -4.23 1.61 -12.43
N TYR A 59 -3.52 2.55 -11.81
CA TYR A 59 -3.02 2.38 -10.45
C TYR A 59 -3.25 3.63 -9.62
N GLU A 60 -3.84 3.46 -8.43
CA GLU A 60 -3.84 4.49 -7.38
C GLU A 60 -2.63 4.23 -6.49
N THR A 61 -1.77 5.21 -6.26
CA THR A 61 -0.56 5.02 -5.42
C THR A 61 -0.66 5.81 -4.12
N ALA A 62 -0.35 5.17 -3.01
CA ALA A 62 -0.26 5.78 -1.69
C ALA A 62 1.17 5.65 -1.14
N SER A 63 1.60 6.67 -0.39
CA SER A 63 2.80 6.57 0.44
C SER A 63 2.39 6.28 1.87
N LEU A 64 2.89 5.19 2.45
CA LEU A 64 2.59 4.81 3.84
C LEU A 64 3.84 5.00 4.70
N SER A 65 3.76 5.89 5.69
CA SER A 65 4.90 6.22 6.54
C SER A 65 5.15 5.18 7.62
N VAL A 66 6.43 4.93 7.92
CA VAL A 66 6.91 4.13 9.04
C VAL A 66 7.96 4.90 9.85
N SER A 67 8.07 4.59 11.14
CA SER A 67 9.09 5.17 12.01
C SER A 67 10.46 4.52 11.81
N ASP A 68 10.48 3.20 11.58
CA ASP A 68 11.67 2.38 11.73
C ASP A 68 11.91 1.47 10.52
N ASP A 69 13.08 0.84 10.48
CA ASP A 69 13.38 -0.23 9.51
C ASP A 69 12.93 -1.58 10.08
N GLY A 70 12.84 -2.59 9.22
CA GLY A 70 12.49 -3.94 9.60
C GLY A 70 11.06 -4.32 9.25
N LYS A 71 10.49 -5.23 10.04
CA LYS A 71 9.24 -5.91 9.73
C LYS A 71 8.03 -5.10 10.16
N HIS A 72 7.13 -4.85 9.22
CA HIS A 72 5.83 -4.21 9.42
C HIS A 72 4.69 -5.11 8.92
N LEU A 73 3.48 -4.87 9.43
CA LEU A 73 2.28 -5.60 9.05
C LEU A 73 1.38 -4.74 8.18
N LEU A 74 1.31 -5.04 6.88
CA LEU A 74 0.32 -4.46 5.98
C LEU A 74 -0.96 -5.29 6.02
N GLN A 75 -2.09 -4.63 6.23
CA GLN A 75 -3.40 -5.29 6.18
C GLN A 75 -4.33 -4.56 5.23
N ILE A 76 -4.99 -5.33 4.36
CA ILE A 76 -6.04 -4.84 3.47
C ILE A 76 -7.34 -5.49 3.92
N LYS A 77 -8.25 -4.68 4.45
CA LYS A 77 -9.56 -5.14 4.87
C LYS A 77 -10.60 -4.77 3.83
N VAL A 78 -11.44 -5.75 3.50
CA VAL A 78 -12.51 -5.64 2.53
C VAL A 78 -13.71 -6.40 3.05
N LYS A 79 -14.84 -5.70 3.23
CA LYS A 79 -16.02 -6.24 3.93
C LYS A 79 -15.59 -6.83 5.29
N ASP A 80 -15.90 -8.10 5.53
CA ASP A 80 -15.61 -8.81 6.78
C ASP A 80 -14.29 -9.60 6.75
N THR A 81 -13.48 -9.44 5.69
CA THR A 81 -12.21 -10.18 5.53
C THR A 81 -11.02 -9.25 5.61
N THR A 82 -10.01 -9.64 6.38
CA THR A 82 -8.73 -8.95 6.47
C THR A 82 -7.61 -9.82 5.90
N PHE A 83 -6.94 -9.31 4.87
CA PHE A 83 -5.74 -9.91 4.30
C PHE A 83 -4.52 -9.28 4.95
N SER A 84 -3.63 -10.08 5.52
CA SER A 84 -2.48 -9.60 6.28
C SER A 84 -1.18 -10.09 5.66
N TYR A 85 -0.21 -9.20 5.53
CA TYR A 85 1.08 -9.47 4.90
C TYR A 85 2.21 -8.84 5.70
N ASP A 86 3.23 -9.64 5.93
CA ASP A 86 4.49 -9.16 6.45
C ASP A 86 5.29 -8.47 5.33
N ILE A 87 5.73 -7.25 5.59
CA ILE A 87 6.56 -6.45 4.68
C ILE A 87 7.79 -5.92 5.42
N ASN A 88 8.96 -5.93 4.78
CA ASN A 88 10.22 -5.49 5.37
C ASN A 88 10.73 -4.19 4.74
N TYR A 89 11.00 -3.17 5.54
CA TYR A 89 11.61 -1.93 5.07
C TYR A 89 13.11 -1.95 5.35
N PRO A 90 13.98 -1.55 4.40
CA PRO A 90 13.69 -1.01 3.07
C PRO A 90 13.61 -2.06 1.94
N GLU A 91 13.81 -3.35 2.21
CA GLU A 91 13.96 -4.41 1.20
C GLU A 91 12.72 -4.59 0.31
N GLU A 92 11.54 -4.28 0.83
CA GLU A 92 10.24 -4.48 0.21
C GLU A 92 9.47 -3.15 0.10
N LYS A 93 10.20 -2.06 -0.14
CA LYS A 93 9.69 -0.69 -0.17
C LYS A 93 8.53 -0.46 -1.14
N TYR A 94 8.53 -1.13 -2.29
CA TYR A 94 7.48 -0.98 -3.31
C TYR A 94 6.56 -2.19 -3.29
N ILE A 95 5.28 -1.92 -3.14
CA ILE A 95 4.24 -2.93 -3.00
C ILE A 95 3.19 -2.70 -4.06
N LEU A 96 2.81 -3.75 -4.77
CA LEU A 96 1.67 -3.75 -5.67
C LEU A 96 0.55 -4.59 -5.05
N VAL A 97 -0.64 -4.01 -4.93
CA VAL A 97 -1.84 -4.64 -4.38
C VAL A 97 -2.85 -4.83 -5.50
N THR A 98 -3.33 -6.06 -5.66
CA THR A 98 -4.34 -6.40 -6.67
C THR A 98 -5.53 -7.09 -6.02
N ALA A 99 -6.73 -6.67 -6.41
CA ALA A 99 -7.98 -7.32 -6.02
C ALA A 99 -8.47 -8.26 -7.12
N HIS A 100 -8.80 -9.49 -6.76
CA HIS A 100 -9.32 -10.52 -7.66
C HIS A 100 -10.67 -11.02 -7.18
N LEU A 101 -11.57 -11.29 -8.13
CA LEU A 101 -12.82 -12.00 -7.88
C LEU A 101 -12.65 -13.47 -8.25
N LYS A 102 -12.72 -14.38 -7.27
CA LYS A 102 -12.68 -15.83 -7.53
C LYS A 102 -14.01 -16.29 -8.15
N GLN A 103 -13.98 -17.43 -8.84
CA GLN A 103 -15.16 -18.02 -9.48
C GLN A 103 -16.34 -18.25 -8.51
N ASN A 104 -16.05 -18.53 -7.24
CA ASN A 104 -17.04 -18.69 -6.18
C ASN A 104 -17.57 -17.36 -5.59
N GLY A 105 -17.30 -16.22 -6.23
CA GLY A 105 -17.75 -14.90 -5.79
C GLY A 105 -16.97 -14.30 -4.62
N LYS A 106 -15.96 -14.99 -4.09
CA LYS A 106 -15.12 -14.47 -3.00
C LYS A 106 -14.08 -13.49 -3.55
N ILE A 107 -13.91 -12.38 -2.84
CA ILE A 107 -12.83 -11.42 -3.11
C ILE A 107 -11.53 -11.98 -2.52
N HIS A 108 -10.44 -11.82 -3.25
CA HIS A 108 -9.10 -12.14 -2.80
C HIS A 108 -8.19 -10.96 -3.08
N ILE A 109 -7.40 -10.57 -2.08
CA ILE A 109 -6.34 -9.60 -2.25
C ILE A 109 -5.03 -10.37 -2.41
N GLY A 110 -4.24 -10.00 -3.41
CA GLY A 110 -2.86 -10.44 -3.60
C GLY A 110 -1.92 -9.24 -3.50
N ILE A 111 -0.68 -9.49 -3.09
CA ILE A 111 0.38 -8.47 -3.15
C ILE A 111 1.64 -9.00 -3.81
N LEU A 112 2.34 -8.11 -4.51
CA LEU A 112 3.75 -8.27 -4.87
C LEU A 112 4.55 -7.24 -4.09
N LYS A 113 5.78 -7.58 -3.73
CA LYS A 113 6.68 -6.72 -2.96
C LYS A 113 8.12 -6.81 -3.46
N GLN A 114 8.80 -5.68 -3.55
CA GLN A 114 10.18 -5.60 -4.05
C GLN A 114 10.89 -4.30 -3.61
N ASN A 115 12.22 -4.27 -3.74
CA ASN A 115 13.05 -3.12 -3.37
C ASN A 115 12.94 -1.96 -4.39
N TYR A 116 12.66 -2.26 -5.66
CA TYR A 116 12.67 -1.27 -6.74
C TYR A 116 11.26 -0.89 -7.21
N LYS A 117 11.12 0.30 -7.81
CA LYS A 117 9.82 0.74 -8.32
C LYS A 117 9.32 -0.18 -9.44
N TYR A 118 8.05 -0.58 -9.38
CA TYR A 118 7.41 -1.32 -10.46
C TYR A 118 7.40 -0.51 -11.76
N ARG A 119 7.71 -1.19 -12.88
CA ARG A 119 7.52 -0.66 -14.22
C ARG A 119 6.13 -1.07 -14.71
N LEU A 120 5.12 -0.36 -14.23
CA LEU A 120 3.74 -0.54 -14.62
C LEU A 120 3.61 0.05 -16.04
N ARG A 121 3.19 -0.77 -17.00
CA ARG A 121 2.98 -0.40 -18.40
C ARG A 121 1.49 -0.25 -18.67
#